data_AF-A0AAW5YHU6-F1
#
_entry.id   AF-A0AAW5YHU6-F1
#
_cell.length_a   1.000
_cell.length_b   1.000
_cell.length_c   1.000
_cell.angle_alpha   90.00
_cell.angle_beta   90.00
_cell.angle_gamma   90.00
#
_symmetry.space_group_name_H-M   'P 1'
#
loop_
_entity.id
_entity.type
_entity.pdbx_description
1 polymer ?
#
loop_
_entity_poly.entity_id
_entity_poly.type
_entity_poly.pdbx_seq_one_letter_code
_entity_poly.pdbx_strand_id
1 'polypeptide(L)'
;MSTSSMSNASTSTTSQETLHQVKATDGASFILSDGEVLSILNRMQFPYVKPSIESLLTHKNLILVPRYRMTKNLKKYHPLQVLRETDSYVFMCEKELFRETVAHEIKEAHTRHFLDELDEEILQGRLTDKRRNTYLLKQR
;
A
#
# COMPACT_ATOMS: atom_id res chain seq x y z
N MET A 1 38.05 13.91 53.83
CA MET A 1 37.69 14.07 52.41
C MET A 1 36.83 12.89 52.03
N SER A 2 35.51 13.09 51.90
CA SER A 2 34.56 12.01 51.62
C SER A 2 34.00 12.22 50.23
N THR A 3 34.35 11.35 49.30
CA THR A 3 33.85 11.37 47.92
C THR A 3 32.54 10.59 47.85
N SER A 4 31.42 11.32 47.80
CA SER A 4 30.11 10.75 47.52
C SER A 4 30.03 10.31 46.06
N SER A 5 29.98 9.00 45.84
CA SER A 5 29.73 8.39 44.53
C SER A 5 28.24 8.48 44.21
N MET A 6 27.84 9.40 43.34
CA MET A 6 26.48 9.41 42.78
C MET A 6 26.41 8.37 41.65
N SER A 7 25.76 7.24 41.91
CA SER A 7 25.32 6.32 40.86
C SER A 7 24.13 6.94 40.14
N ASN A 8 24.36 7.48 38.93
CA ASN A 8 23.29 7.85 38.01
C ASN A 8 22.62 6.56 37.53
N ALA A 9 21.57 6.13 38.22
CA ALA A 9 20.63 5.14 37.73
C ALA A 9 19.95 5.73 36.49
N SER A 10 20.28 5.17 35.33
CA SER A 10 19.58 5.46 34.08
C SER A 10 18.13 5.01 34.25
N THR A 11 17.22 5.95 34.50
CA THR A 11 15.78 5.70 34.47
C THR A 11 15.40 5.41 33.02
N SER A 12 15.48 4.14 32.62
CA SER A 12 14.76 3.65 31.45
C SER A 12 13.27 3.76 31.79
N THR A 13 12.65 4.87 31.42
CA THR A 13 11.19 5.00 31.41
C THR A 13 10.68 3.91 30.49
N THR A 14 10.21 2.82 31.09
CA THR A 14 9.55 1.73 30.38
C THR A 14 8.21 2.30 29.93
N SER A 15 8.20 2.95 28.76
CA SER A 15 6.95 3.35 28.11
C SER A 15 6.10 2.10 28.00
N GLN A 16 5.00 2.04 28.76
CA GLN A 16 4.09 0.90 28.70
C GLN A 16 3.48 0.89 27.31
N GLU A 17 3.98 0.01 26.45
CA GLU A 17 3.49 -0.17 25.10
C GLU A 17 2.07 -0.74 25.17
N THR A 18 1.11 -0.01 24.63
CA THR A 18 -0.28 -0.43 24.60
C THR A 18 -0.46 -1.46 23.48
N LEU A 19 -1.13 -2.56 23.81
CA LEU A 19 -1.42 -3.63 22.87
C LEU A 19 -2.88 -3.54 22.44
N HIS A 20 -3.10 -3.52 21.13
CA HIS A 20 -4.42 -3.36 20.53
C HIS A 20 -4.89 -4.68 19.93
N GLN A 21 -6.03 -5.18 20.40
CA GLN A 21 -6.63 -6.38 19.83
C GLN A 21 -7.51 -6.03 18.61
N VAL A 22 -7.23 -6.68 17.48
CA VAL A 22 -7.95 -6.48 16.22
C VAL A 22 -8.56 -7.79 15.74
N LYS A 23 -9.83 -7.75 15.33
CA LYS A 23 -10.51 -8.91 14.74
C LYS A 23 -10.59 -8.78 13.22
N ALA A 24 -10.18 -9.83 12.53
CA ALA A 24 -10.36 -9.98 11.11
C ALA A 24 -11.81 -10.38 10.78
N THR A 25 -12.17 -10.17 9.51
CA THR A 25 -13.50 -10.47 8.97
C THR A 25 -13.89 -11.96 8.97
N ASP A 26 -12.92 -12.85 9.10
CA ASP A 26 -13.13 -14.30 9.26
C ASP A 26 -13.17 -14.75 10.74
N GLY A 27 -13.03 -13.81 11.69
CA GLY A 27 -13.08 -14.06 13.13
C GLY A 27 -11.72 -14.27 13.79
N ALA A 28 -10.61 -14.33 13.02
CA ALA A 28 -9.27 -14.40 13.59
C ALA A 28 -8.96 -13.12 14.40
N SER A 29 -8.22 -13.27 15.51
CA SER A 29 -7.83 -12.16 16.38
C SER A 29 -6.33 -11.96 16.33
N PHE A 30 -5.91 -10.71 16.25
CA PHE A 30 -4.52 -10.28 16.17
C PHE A 30 -4.26 -9.26 17.27
N ILE A 31 -3.00 -9.14 17.66
CA ILE A 31 -2.53 -8.13 18.59
C ILE A 31 -1.58 -7.23 17.82
N LEU A 32 -1.77 -5.93 17.92
CA LEU A 32 -0.92 -4.91 17.33
C LEU A 32 -0.23 -4.11 18.43
N SER A 33 1.02 -3.74 18.16
CA SER A 33 1.75 -2.74 18.92
C SER A 33 1.31 -1.32 18.57
N ASP A 34 1.58 -0.36 19.45
CA ASP A 34 1.38 1.07 19.20
C ASP A 34 2.06 1.54 17.90
N GLY A 35 3.26 1.02 17.63
CA GLY A 35 4.03 1.36 16.41
C GLY A 35 3.32 0.92 15.12
N GLU A 36 2.74 -0.28 15.12
CA GLU A 36 1.97 -0.79 13.99
C GLU A 36 0.67 0.00 13.80
N VAL A 37 -0.04 0.30 14.88
CA VAL A 37 -1.25 1.14 14.85
C VAL A 37 -0.94 2.51 14.27
N LEU A 38 0.14 3.15 14.74
CA LEU A 38 0.57 4.44 14.20
C LEU A 38 0.93 4.36 12.71
N SER A 39 1.57 3.27 12.27
CA SER A 39 1.88 3.03 10.85
C SER A 39 0.62 2.96 10.00
N ILE A 40 -0.42 2.27 10.47
CA ILE A 40 -1.73 2.16 9.81
C ILE A 40 -2.40 3.53 9.73
N LEU A 41 -2.52 4.23 10.86
CA LEU A 41 -3.18 5.53 10.95
C LEU A 41 -2.50 6.59 10.08
N ASN A 42 -1.17 6.53 9.92
CA ASN A 42 -0.43 7.48 9.09
C ASN A 42 -0.70 7.33 7.58
N ARG A 43 -1.22 6.17 7.15
CA ARG A 43 -1.61 5.90 5.76
C ARG A 43 -3.07 6.25 5.47
N MET A 44 -3.79 6.78 6.45
CA MET A 44 -5.16 7.26 6.32
C MET A 44 -5.21 8.79 6.36
N GLN A 45 -6.19 9.39 5.70
CA GLN A 45 -6.51 10.81 5.79
C GLN A 45 -7.64 11.02 6.78
N PHE A 46 -7.45 11.96 7.70
CA PHE A 46 -8.47 12.38 8.65
C PHE A 46 -8.62 13.91 8.60
N PRO A 47 -9.85 14.44 8.47
CA PRO A 47 -10.09 15.87 8.31
C PRO A 47 -9.89 16.69 9.59
N TYR A 48 -10.02 16.08 10.77
CA TYR A 48 -10.00 16.79 12.04
C TYR A 48 -9.05 16.15 13.07
N VAL A 49 -9.47 15.01 13.64
CA VAL A 49 -8.77 14.33 14.72
C VAL A 49 -8.49 12.91 14.29
N LYS A 50 -7.28 12.40 14.57
CA LYS A 50 -6.95 11.00 14.36
C LYS A 50 -7.78 10.15 15.33
N PRO A 51 -8.71 9.31 14.83
CA PRO A 51 -9.49 8.43 15.68
C PRO A 51 -8.62 7.29 16.23
N SER A 52 -9.06 6.65 17.32
CA SER A 52 -8.42 5.42 17.77
C SER A 52 -8.73 4.26 16.81
N ILE A 53 -7.87 3.26 16.82
CA ILE A 53 -7.98 2.09 15.95
C ILE A 53 -9.26 1.29 16.22
N GLU A 54 -9.67 1.18 17.48
CA GLU A 54 -10.89 0.48 17.90
C GLU A 54 -12.14 1.15 17.32
N SER A 55 -12.16 2.49 17.32
CA SER A 55 -13.25 3.26 16.73
C SER A 55 -13.36 2.98 15.23
N LEU A 56 -12.23 2.98 14.52
CA LEU A 56 -12.19 2.69 13.08
C LEU A 56 -12.68 1.28 12.74
N LEU A 57 -12.29 0.30 13.55
CA LEU A 57 -12.71 -1.10 13.39
C LEU A 57 -14.21 -1.27 13.69
N THR A 58 -14.71 -0.60 14.72
CA THR A 58 -16.12 -0.67 15.14
C THR A 58 -17.06 -0.10 14.08
N HIS A 59 -16.69 1.04 13.48
CA HIS A 59 -17.47 1.67 12.40
C HIS A 59 -17.26 1.01 11.04
N LYS A 60 -16.37 0.01 10.94
CA LYS A 60 -15.98 -0.64 9.68
C LYS A 60 -15.36 0.34 8.67
N ASN A 61 -14.74 1.40 9.17
CA ASN A 61 -13.95 2.34 8.37
C ASN A 61 -12.56 1.74 8.06
N LEU A 62 -12.11 0.85 8.94
CA LEU A 62 -10.95 -0.01 8.75
C LEU A 62 -11.38 -1.47 8.94
N ILE A 63 -10.91 -2.35 8.07
CA ILE A 63 -11.15 -3.79 8.16
C ILE A 63 -9.85 -4.57 7.95
N LEU A 64 -9.73 -5.70 8.64
CA LEU A 64 -8.67 -6.67 8.40
C LEU A 64 -9.25 -7.88 7.68
N VAL A 65 -8.75 -8.17 6.49
CA VAL A 65 -9.32 -9.19 5.61
C VAL A 65 -8.25 -10.20 5.21
N PRO A 66 -8.58 -11.51 5.20
CA PRO A 66 -7.70 -12.50 4.58
C PRO A 66 -7.50 -12.17 3.10
N ARG A 67 -6.27 -12.24 2.62
CA ARG A 67 -5.93 -11.84 1.25
C ARG A 67 -6.77 -12.53 0.19
N TYR A 68 -7.05 -13.83 0.37
CA TYR A 68 -7.87 -14.61 -0.56
C TYR A 68 -9.34 -14.13 -0.66
N ARG A 69 -9.83 -13.31 0.29
CA ARG A 69 -11.16 -12.69 0.28
C ARG A 69 -11.14 -11.19 -0.03
N MET A 70 -9.97 -10.62 -0.31
CA MET A 70 -9.79 -9.17 -0.52
C MET A 70 -10.59 -8.66 -1.74
N THR A 71 -10.65 -9.44 -2.82
CA THR A 71 -11.29 -9.04 -4.09
C THR A 71 -12.76 -8.61 -3.94
N LYS A 72 -13.50 -9.23 -3.03
CA LYS A 72 -14.90 -8.85 -2.74
C LYS A 72 -15.03 -7.48 -2.08
N ASN A 73 -13.99 -7.04 -1.36
CA ASN A 73 -13.99 -5.81 -0.58
C ASN A 73 -13.44 -4.60 -1.35
N LEU A 74 -12.73 -4.80 -2.47
CA LEU A 74 -12.14 -3.73 -3.30
C LEU A 74 -13.17 -2.71 -3.85
N LYS A 75 -14.46 -3.08 -3.89
CA LYS A 75 -15.53 -2.16 -4.30
C LYS A 75 -15.67 -0.99 -3.33
N LYS A 76 -15.61 -1.25 -2.02
CA LYS A 76 -15.81 -0.27 -0.95
C LYS A 76 -14.51 0.16 -0.27
N TYR A 77 -13.54 -0.75 -0.19
CA TYR A 77 -12.31 -0.57 0.58
C TYR A 77 -11.08 -0.52 -0.32
N HIS A 78 -10.05 0.19 0.14
CA HIS A 78 -8.74 0.28 -0.48
C HIS A 78 -7.67 -0.33 0.44
N PRO A 79 -6.73 -1.14 -0.07
CA PRO A 79 -5.66 -1.71 0.74
C PRO A 79 -4.69 -0.61 1.21
N LEU A 80 -4.32 -0.64 2.49
CA LEU A 80 -3.41 0.34 3.10
C LEU A 80 -1.93 0.04 2.86
N GLN A 81 -1.60 -1.08 2.23
CA GLN A 81 -0.21 -1.52 2.05
C GLN A 81 0.01 -2.10 0.66
N VAL A 82 1.23 -1.95 0.15
CA VAL A 82 1.68 -2.67 -1.04
C VAL A 82 1.68 -4.16 -0.72
N LEU A 83 0.97 -4.93 -1.53
CA LEU A 83 0.76 -6.35 -1.29
C LEU A 83 2.03 -7.14 -1.63
N ARG A 84 2.59 -7.84 -0.66
CA ARG A 84 3.69 -8.80 -0.85
C ARG A 84 3.14 -10.20 -0.94
N GLU A 85 3.87 -11.11 -1.59
CA GLU A 85 3.46 -12.51 -1.74
C GLU A 85 3.25 -13.23 -0.39
N THR A 86 4.01 -12.84 0.63
CA THR A 86 3.94 -13.41 1.98
C THR A 86 2.76 -12.90 2.82
N ASP A 87 2.05 -11.87 2.38
CA ASP A 87 0.98 -11.26 3.17
C ASP A 87 -0.27 -12.17 3.17
N SER A 88 -0.63 -12.66 4.36
CA SER A 88 -1.82 -13.50 4.56
C SER A 88 -3.08 -12.67 4.85
N TYR A 89 -2.91 -11.54 5.53
CA TYR A 89 -3.97 -10.60 5.88
C TYR A 89 -3.60 -9.20 5.43
N VAL A 90 -4.63 -8.41 5.11
CA VAL A 90 -4.47 -7.07 4.56
C VAL A 90 -5.41 -6.13 5.29
N PHE A 91 -4.85 -5.03 5.80
CA PHE A 91 -5.63 -3.91 6.27
C PHE A 91 -6.19 -3.13 5.07
N MET A 92 -7.48 -2.89 5.08
CA MET A 92 -8.16 -2.07 4.08
C MET A 92 -8.98 -0.99 4.77
N CYS A 93 -8.93 0.24 4.26
CA CYS A 93 -9.75 1.35 4.75
C CYS A 93 -10.82 1.73 3.72
N GLU A 94 -11.84 2.46 4.14
CA GLU A 94 -12.77 3.07 3.18
C GLU A 94 -12.03 4.00 2.23
N LYS A 95 -12.46 4.04 0.97
CA LYS A 95 -11.79 4.81 -0.10
C LYS A 95 -11.66 6.29 0.23
N GLU A 96 -12.64 6.87 0.90
CA GLU A 96 -12.67 8.28 1.30
C GLU A 96 -11.60 8.61 2.36
N LEU A 97 -11.16 7.62 3.13
CA LEU A 97 -10.17 7.77 4.18
C LEU A 97 -8.77 7.36 3.72
N PHE A 98 -8.62 6.90 2.48
CA PHE A 98 -7.33 6.48 1.97
C PHE A 98 -6.45 7.69 1.70
N ARG A 99 -5.27 7.73 2.33
CA ARG A 99 -4.24 8.69 1.93
C ARG A 99 -3.54 8.14 0.71
N GLU A 100 -3.77 8.75 -0.45
CA GLU A 100 -2.94 8.52 -1.61
C GLU A 100 -1.51 9.01 -1.30
N THR A 101 -0.70 8.11 -0.75
CA THR A 101 0.74 8.29 -0.68
C THR A 101 1.19 8.17 -2.12
N VAL A 102 1.62 9.28 -2.71
CA VAL A 102 2.10 9.39 -4.09
C VAL A 102 3.20 8.35 -4.34
N ALA A 103 2.80 7.14 -4.71
CA ALA A 103 3.57 6.32 -5.62
C ALA A 103 3.20 6.88 -6.99
N HIS A 104 4.19 7.43 -7.70
CA HIS A 104 4.06 8.01 -9.03
C HIS A 104 2.85 7.48 -9.78
N GLU A 105 2.04 8.41 -10.32
CA GLU A 105 1.09 8.18 -11.39
C GLU A 105 1.46 6.89 -12.13
N ILE A 106 0.79 5.79 -11.81
CA ILE A 106 0.72 4.70 -12.76
C ILE A 106 -0.10 5.32 -13.86
N LYS A 107 0.60 5.98 -14.80
CA LYS A 107 0.06 6.41 -16.07
C LYS A 107 -0.83 5.28 -16.51
N GLU A 108 -2.09 5.61 -16.74
CA GLU A 108 -3.14 4.70 -17.17
C GLU A 108 -2.53 3.56 -17.98
N ALA A 109 -2.86 2.32 -17.62
CA ALA A 109 -2.38 1.14 -18.32
C ALA A 109 -2.41 1.44 -19.82
N HIS A 110 -1.24 1.48 -20.46
CA HIS A 110 -1.14 1.77 -21.88
C HIS A 110 -2.22 0.95 -22.57
N THR A 111 -3.15 1.66 -23.20
CA THR A 111 -4.25 1.08 -23.95
C THR A 111 -3.70 -0.04 -24.80
N ARG A 112 -4.05 -1.30 -24.47
CA ARG A 112 -3.59 -2.50 -25.19
C ARG A 112 -3.79 -2.38 -26.71
N HIS A 113 -4.75 -1.56 -27.12
CA HIS A 113 -5.02 -1.18 -28.50
C HIS A 113 -3.79 -0.73 -29.30
N PHE A 114 -2.81 -0.04 -28.70
CA PHE A 114 -1.63 0.41 -29.45
C PHE A 114 -0.64 -0.73 -29.77
N LEU A 115 -0.60 -1.77 -28.93
CA LEU A 115 0.20 -2.97 -29.21
C LEU A 115 -0.51 -3.89 -30.20
N ASP A 116 -1.84 -3.96 -30.17
CA ASP A 116 -2.63 -4.76 -31.10
C ASP A 116 -2.49 -4.24 -32.55
N GLU A 117 -2.52 -2.92 -32.76
CA GLU A 117 -2.32 -2.32 -34.10
C GLU A 117 -0.90 -2.56 -34.65
N LEU A 118 0.12 -2.48 -33.78
CA LEU A 118 1.51 -2.71 -34.17
C LEU A 118 1.77 -4.19 -34.48
N ASP A 119 1.20 -5.09 -33.69
CA ASP A 119 1.28 -6.54 -33.93
C ASP A 119 0.51 -6.93 -35.21
N GLU A 120 -0.64 -6.31 -35.49
CA GLU A 120 -1.31 -6.46 -36.78
C GLU A 120 -0.44 -5.93 -37.94
N GLU A 121 0.24 -4.80 -37.79
CA GLU A 121 1.15 -4.27 -38.81
C GLU A 121 2.35 -5.20 -39.08
N ILE A 122 2.88 -5.84 -38.02
CA ILE A 122 3.93 -6.86 -38.08
C ILE A 122 3.41 -8.12 -38.79
N LEU A 123 2.26 -8.65 -38.37
CA LEU A 123 1.64 -9.85 -38.93
C LEU A 123 1.25 -9.66 -40.41
N GLN A 124 0.87 -8.45 -40.80
CA GLN A 124 0.57 -8.11 -42.19
C GLN A 124 1.81 -7.75 -43.02
N GLY A 125 3.02 -7.85 -42.45
CA GLY A 125 4.28 -7.70 -43.18
C GLY A 125 4.58 -6.29 -43.69
N ARG A 126 3.88 -5.26 -43.19
CA ARG A 126 3.97 -3.88 -43.71
C ARG A 126 5.22 -3.12 -43.24
N LEU A 127 6.00 -3.70 -42.33
CA LEU A 127 7.20 -3.09 -41.72
C LEU A 127 8.39 -2.96 -42.69
N THR A 128 8.33 -3.53 -43.89
CA THR A 128 9.47 -3.60 -44.82
C THR A 128 9.71 -2.32 -45.62
N ASP A 129 8.74 -1.41 -45.74
CA ASP A 129 8.86 -0.28 -46.68
C ASP A 129 9.47 0.98 -46.06
N LYS A 130 9.28 1.23 -44.76
CA LYS A 130 9.85 2.42 -44.11
C LYS A 130 11.34 2.32 -43.80
N ARG A 131 11.87 1.11 -43.59
CA ARG A 131 13.32 0.90 -43.38
C ARG A 131 14.12 0.82 -44.68
N ARG A 132 13.50 0.49 -45.83
CA ARG A 132 14.21 0.35 -47.10
C ARG A 132 14.67 1.70 -47.68
N ASN A 133 13.91 2.77 -47.43
CA ASN A 133 14.24 4.11 -47.94
C ASN A 133 15.39 4.81 -47.20
N THR A 134 15.66 4.46 -45.95
CA THR A 134 16.74 5.11 -45.18
C THR A 134 18.13 4.62 -45.55
N TYR A 135 18.26 3.40 -46.10
CA TYR A 135 19.55 2.86 -46.56
C TYR A 135 19.89 3.24 -48.01
N LEU A 136 18.90 3.57 -48.84
CA LEU A 136 19.13 3.96 -50.24
C LEU A 136 19.52 5.43 -50.41
N LEU A 137 19.16 6.32 -49.47
CA LEU A 137 19.57 7.73 -49.51
C LEU A 137 20.96 8.02 -48.93
N LYS A 138 21.67 7.01 -48.40
CA LYS A 138 23.02 7.18 -47.85
C LYS A 138 24.15 6.72 -48.79
N GLN A 139 23.82 6.33 -50.03
CA GLN A 139 24.78 5.86 -51.03
C GLN A 139 24.75 6.66 -52.36
N ARG A 140 24.38 7.94 -52.33
CA ARG A 140 24.65 8.85 -53.46
C ARG A 140 25.31 10.12 -52.97
#